data_AF-A0A7W0S3U1-F1
#
_entry.id   AF-A0A7W0S3U1-F1
#
_cell.length_a   1.000
_cell.length_b   1.000
_cell.length_c   1.000
_cell.angle_alpha   90.00
_cell.angle_beta   90.00
_cell.angle_gamma   90.00
#
_symmetry.space_group_name_H-M   'P 1'
#
loop_
_entity.id
_entity.type
_entity.pdbx_description
1 polymer ?
#
loop_
_entity_poly.entity_id
_entity_poly.type
_entity_poly.pdbx_seq_one_letter_code
_entity_poly.pdbx_strand_id
1 'polypeptide(L)' 'MSGYTKKNLKKDVENQAPKFGMPEELEARFARTPLGGETLGLSHMKLAPNFSHPVRPQARGAGGGLR' A
#
# COMPACT_ATOMS: atom_id res chain seq x y z
N MET A 1 18.37 -29.64 4.57
CA MET A 1 16.94 -29.27 4.74
C MET A 1 16.74 -27.92 4.07
N SER A 2 16.04 -27.85 2.94
CA SER A 2 15.72 -26.59 2.28
C SER A 2 14.71 -25.81 3.13
N GLY A 3 15.23 -25.02 4.06
CA GLY A 3 14.42 -24.16 4.92
C GLY A 3 13.86 -23.00 4.10
N TYR A 4 12.57 -23.03 3.82
CA TYR A 4 11.87 -21.90 3.21
C TYR A 4 11.71 -20.78 4.25
N THR A 5 12.08 -19.55 3.89
CA THR A 5 11.86 -18.37 4.73
C THR A 5 10.37 -18.07 4.82
N LYS A 6 9.76 -18.37 5.97
CA LYS A 6 8.36 -18.05 6.26
C LYS A 6 8.29 -16.82 7.18
N LYS A 7 7.92 -15.68 6.61
CA LYS A 7 7.65 -14.44 7.37
C LYS A 7 6.24 -13.95 7.09
N ASN A 8 5.53 -13.55 8.14
CA ASN A 8 4.21 -12.96 8.05
C ASN A 8 4.33 -11.46 7.72
N LEU A 9 3.83 -11.05 6.56
CA LEU A 9 3.93 -9.67 6.09
C LEU A 9 3.24 -8.63 6.98
N LYS A 10 2.33 -9.03 7.88
CA LYS A 10 1.63 -8.11 8.80
C LYS A 10 2.29 -8.01 10.17
N LYS A 11 2.89 -9.11 10.64
CA LYS A 11 3.48 -9.21 11.99
C LYS A 11 5.00 -9.01 11.98
N ASP A 12 5.68 -9.53 10.96
CA ASP A 12 7.14 -9.61 10.91
C ASP A 12 7.77 -8.54 10.00
N VAL A 13 6.95 -7.73 9.32
CA VAL A 13 7.41 -6.64 8.45
C VAL A 13 6.91 -5.31 9.01
N GLU A 14 7.84 -4.41 9.28
CA GLU A 14 7.58 -3.09 9.82
C GLU A 14 6.79 -2.24 8.83
N ASN A 15 5.77 -1.53 9.32
CA ASN A 15 5.03 -0.55 8.52
C ASN A 15 5.92 0.67 8.28
N GLN A 16 6.30 0.91 7.02
CA GLN A 16 7.07 2.09 6.64
C GLN A 16 6.16 3.29 6.36
N ALA A 17 4.83 3.13 6.23
CA ALA A 17 3.92 4.24 5.94
C ALA A 17 4.08 5.43 6.90
N PRO A 18 4.18 5.25 8.24
CA PRO A 18 4.45 6.36 9.15
C PRO A 18 5.76 7.10 8.87
N LYS A 19 6.81 6.38 8.44
CA LYS A 19 8.12 6.98 8.11
C LYS A 19 8.09 7.85 6.86
N PHE A 20 7.15 7.58 5.95
CA PHE A 20 6.93 8.38 4.74
C PHE A 20 5.88 9.48 4.95
N GLY A 21 5.45 9.73 6.20
CA GLY A 21 4.42 10.73 6.50
C GLY A 21 3.03 10.35 5.96
N MET A 22 2.80 9.06 5.69
CA MET A 22 1.49 8.58 5.26
C MET A 22 0.57 8.38 6.47
N PRO A 23 -0.73 8.68 6.35
CA PRO A 23 -1.73 8.49 7.41
C PRO A 23 -1.77 7.05 7.91
N GLU A 24 -2.22 6.85 9.16
CA GLU A 24 -2.31 5.53 9.80
C GLU A 24 -3.26 4.57 9.07
N GLU A 25 -4.19 5.10 8.28
CA GLU A 25 -5.05 4.36 7.37
C GLU A 25 -4.32 3.71 6.19
N LEU A 26 -3.05 4.06 5.97
CA LEU A 26 -2.16 3.46 4.99
C LEU A 26 -1.14 2.54 5.67
N GLU A 27 -1.08 1.30 5.21
CA GLU A 27 0.02 0.40 5.53
C GLU A 27 0.87 0.19 4.29
N ALA A 28 2.17 0.48 4.40
CA ALA A 28 3.16 0.23 3.36
C ALA A 28 4.27 -0.63 3.96
N ARG A 29 4.18 -1.94 3.75
CA ARG A 29 5.10 -2.93 4.31
C ARG A 29 5.95 -3.54 3.19
N PHE A 30 7.26 -3.36 3.27
CA PHE A 30 8.22 -3.86 2.27
C PHE A 30 8.97 -5.07 2.82
N ALA A 31 8.75 -6.23 2.21
CA ALA A 31 9.25 -7.51 2.69
C ALA A 31 10.55 -7.96 2.01
N ARG A 32 11.13 -7.16 1.10
CA ARG A 32 12.38 -7.49 0.40
C ARG A 32 13.51 -7.86 1.38
N THR A 33 13.86 -6.94 2.28
CA THR A 33 14.92 -7.17 3.27
C THR A 33 14.54 -8.23 4.31
N PRO A 34 13.32 -8.21 4.90
CA PRO A 34 12.88 -9.25 5.85
C PRO A 34 12.86 -10.69 5.30
N LEU A 35 12.67 -10.85 3.99
CA LEU A 35 12.68 -12.15 3.32
C LEU A 35 14.06 -12.56 2.80
N GLY A 36 15.08 -11.70 2.94
CA GLY A 36 16.39 -11.90 2.33
C GLY A 36 16.34 -11.94 0.79
N GLY A 37 15.34 -11.29 0.20
CA GLY A 37 15.14 -11.27 -1.25
C GLY A 37 16.12 -10.33 -1.93
N GLU A 38 17.03 -10.87 -2.74
CA GLU A 38 17.99 -10.08 -3.52
C GLU A 38 17.40 -9.65 -4.87
N THR A 39 16.72 -10.56 -5.57
CA THR A 39 16.12 -10.34 -6.90
C THR A 39 14.61 -10.11 -6.86
N LEU A 40 13.96 -10.46 -5.75
CA LEU A 40 12.50 -10.45 -5.61
C LEU A 40 12.12 -9.73 -4.31
N GLY A 41 11.21 -8.77 -4.42
CA GLY A 41 10.64 -8.05 -3.28
C GLY A 41 9.13 -8.16 -3.28
N LEU A 42 8.54 -8.53 -2.14
CA LEU A 42 7.09 -8.47 -1.95
C LEU A 42 6.74 -7.21 -1.15
N SER A 43 5.71 -6.50 -1.61
CA SER A 43 5.21 -5.29 -0.95
C SER A 43 3.75 -5.49 -0.61
N HIS A 44 3.39 -5.26 0.65
CA HIS A 44 2.01 -5.26 1.11
C HIS A 44 1.57 -3.82 1.35
N MET A 45 0.73 -3.32 0.44
CA MET A 45 0.10 -2.01 0.56
C MET A 45 -1.39 -2.23 0.89
N LYS A 46 -1.85 -1.63 1.98
CA LYS A 46 -3.25 -1.69 2.39
C LYS A 46 -3.76 -0.27 2.62
N LEU A 47 -4.94 -0.01 2.08
CA LEU A 47 -5.71 1.21 2.29
C LEU A 47 -6.89 0.89 3.23
N ALA A 48 -7.21 1.80 4.14
CA ALA A 48 -8.46 1.70 4.89
C ALA A 48 -9.67 1.79 3.95
N PRO A 49 -10.77 1.09 4.26
CA PRO A 49 -12.02 1.27 3.55
C PRO A 49 -12.44 2.74 3.64
N ASN A 50 -12.71 3.36 2.48
CA ASN A 50 -13.03 4.79 2.28
C ASN A 50 -11.84 5.75 2.09
N PHE A 51 -10.59 5.30 2.13
CA PHE A 51 -9.44 6.14 1.78
C PHE A 51 -9.27 6.20 0.25
N SER A 52 -9.98 7.13 -0.42
CA SER A 52 -9.72 7.43 -1.84
C SER A 52 -8.48 8.30 -1.96
N HIS A 53 -7.49 7.84 -2.74
CA HIS A 53 -6.45 8.73 -3.27
C HIS A 53 -7.12 9.94 -3.95
N PRO A 54 -6.61 11.17 -3.77
CA PRO A 54 -7.21 12.38 -4.31
C PRO A 54 -7.19 12.47 -5.84
N VAL A 55 -6.63 11.47 -6.54
CA VAL A 55 -6.54 11.45 -8.00
C VAL A 55 -7.77 10.81 -8.65
N ARG A 56 -8.96 11.29 -8.27
CA ARG A 56 -10.10 11.19 -9.17
C ARG A 56 -10.44 12.62 -9.57
N PRO A 57 -10.24 13.02 -10.84
CA PRO A 57 -11.00 14.14 -11.35
C PRO A 57 -12.45 13.75 -11.12
N GLN A 58 -13.11 14.43 -10.18
CA GLN A 58 -14.56 14.36 -10.10
C GLN A 58 -15.00 14.82 -11.49
N ALA A 59 -15.61 13.93 -12.26
CA ALA A 59 -16.25 14.30 -13.49
C ALA A 59 -17.32 15.32 -13.08
N ARG A 60 -16.94 16.60 -13.14
CA ARG A 60 -17.83 17.73 -13.01
C ARG A 60 -18.75 17.55 -14.20
N GLY A 61 -19.91 16.95 -13.96
CA GLY A 61 -20.94 16.76 -14.96
C GLY A 61 -21.11 18.11 -15.63
N ALA A 62 -20.65 18.19 -16.87
CA ALA A 62 -20.91 19.28 -17.76
C ALA A 62 -22.39 19.18 -18.14
N GLY A 63 -23.26 19.57 -17.21
CA GLY A 63 -24.67 19.86 -17.46
C GLY A 63 -24.82 21.32 -17.87
N GLY A 64 -24.07 21.73 -18.91
CA GLY A 64 -24.29 23.00 -19.58
C GLY A 64 -25.36 22.82 -20.64
N GLY A 65 -26.51 23.48 -20.44
CA GLY A 65 -27.38 23.98 -21.50
C GLY A 65 -28.27 22.97 -22.21
N LEU A 66 -29.55 22.96 -21.84
CA LEU A 66 -30.65 23.05 -22.81
C LEU A 66 -31.95 23.40 -22.08
N ARG A 67 -32.48 24.57 -22.45
CA ARG A 67 -33.78 25.21 -22.14
C ARG A 67 -33.73 26.35 -21.13
#